data_AF-A0A2H0WPB8-F1
#
_entry.id   AF-A0A2H0WPB8-F1
#
_cell.length_a   1.000
_cell.length_b   1.000
_cell.length_c   1.000
_cell.angle_alpha   90.00
_cell.angle_beta   90.00
_cell.angle_gamma   90.00
#
_symmetry.space_group_name_H-M   'P 1'
#
loop_
_entity.id
_entity.type
_entity.pdbx_description
1 polymer ?
#
loop_
_entity_poly.entity_id
_entity_poly.type
_entity_poly.pdbx_seq_one_letter_code
_entity_poly.pdbx_strand_id
1 'polypeptide(L)'
;MKLPNLKIKKLSLPQISKKRILVVGGLVAVLVLGFLYKEWFVVAVVNNKPITRLALDRDLEKQGGKQVLESRISEMLVLDEAKKQKINVGQPEVDAKIAQIETQVTAQGQKLDDLLALQGQTRKDLNNQILLQLSAEKLLADKTQVSDQEVADYFKTNQASYAKGTKLEDKKAEITDQLTQQKLSEAIPAWLADLKTQAKIYYFLKL
;
A
#
# COMPACT_ATOMS: atom_id res chain seq x y z
N MET A 1 -52.09 34.70 -56.01
CA MET A 1 -52.20 33.24 -55.78
C MET A 1 -52.01 32.99 -54.28
N LYS A 2 -53.02 32.43 -53.59
CA LYS A 2 -52.97 32.12 -52.15
C LYS A 2 -52.46 30.69 -51.94
N LEU A 3 -51.47 30.50 -51.06
CA LEU A 3 -50.93 29.19 -50.70
C LEU A 3 -51.97 28.33 -49.96
N PRO A 4 -52.05 27.02 -50.22
CA PRO A 4 -52.98 26.13 -49.53
C PRO A 4 -52.54 25.82 -48.09
N ASN A 5 -53.51 25.82 -47.18
CA ASN A 5 -53.36 25.51 -45.76
C ASN A 5 -53.10 24.01 -45.54
N LEU A 6 -51.89 23.62 -45.13
CA LEU A 6 -51.61 22.26 -44.65
C LEU A 6 -52.10 22.09 -43.21
N LYS A 7 -53.12 21.25 -43.01
CA LYS A 7 -53.58 20.81 -41.68
C LYS A 7 -52.60 19.79 -41.09
N ILE A 8 -51.84 20.18 -40.07
CA ILE A 8 -50.98 19.27 -39.31
C ILE A 8 -51.88 18.38 -38.44
N LYS A 9 -51.95 17.09 -38.76
CA LYS A 9 -52.65 16.08 -37.96
C LYS A 9 -51.90 15.91 -36.64
N LYS A 10 -52.52 16.29 -35.51
CA LYS A 10 -51.95 16.10 -34.16
C LYS A 10 -51.72 14.60 -33.94
N LEU A 11 -50.46 14.22 -33.75
CA LEU A 11 -50.04 12.85 -33.45
C LEU A 11 -50.55 12.48 -32.05
N SER A 12 -51.54 11.59 -31.95
CA SER A 12 -52.07 11.10 -30.67
C SER A 12 -51.18 9.99 -30.14
N LEU A 13 -50.56 10.23 -28.98
CA LEU A 13 -49.76 9.21 -28.29
C LEU A 13 -50.70 8.24 -27.56
N PRO A 14 -50.50 6.91 -27.68
CA PRO A 14 -51.33 5.92 -26.99
C PRO A 14 -51.20 6.05 -25.46
N GLN A 15 -52.30 5.88 -24.72
CA GLN A 15 -52.31 5.92 -23.25
C GLN A 15 -51.62 4.67 -22.67
N ILE A 16 -50.32 4.76 -22.44
CA ILE A 16 -49.52 3.69 -21.83
C ILE A 16 -49.77 3.68 -20.31
N SER A 17 -50.10 2.52 -19.74
CA SER A 17 -50.35 2.36 -18.30
C SER A 17 -49.13 2.73 -17.45
N LYS A 18 -49.32 3.45 -16.34
CA LYS A 18 -48.25 3.87 -15.41
C LYS A 18 -47.34 2.72 -14.94
N LYS A 19 -47.89 1.50 -14.78
CA LYS A 19 -47.11 0.29 -14.43
C LYS A 19 -46.09 -0.09 -15.51
N ARG A 20 -46.45 0.00 -16.80
CA ARG A 20 -45.54 -0.25 -17.92
C ARG A 20 -44.45 0.81 -18.02
N ILE A 21 -44.78 2.07 -17.74
CA ILE A 21 -43.80 3.16 -17.69
C ILE A 21 -42.78 2.92 -16.57
N LEU A 22 -43.21 2.45 -15.38
CA LEU A 22 -42.31 2.10 -14.29
C LEU A 22 -41.40 0.90 -14.64
N VAL A 23 -41.94 -0.15 -15.27
CA VAL A 23 -41.15 -1.32 -15.69
C VAL A 23 -40.13 -0.94 -16.76
N VAL A 24 -40.54 -0.18 -17.77
CA VAL A 24 -39.64 0.30 -18.84
C VAL A 24 -38.62 1.28 -18.28
N GLY A 25 -39.02 2.18 -17.38
CA GLY A 25 -38.11 3.10 -16.69
C GLY A 25 -37.08 2.36 -15.83
N GLY A 26 -37.48 1.30 -15.13
CA GLY A 26 -36.58 0.42 -14.38
C GLY A 26 -35.58 -0.31 -15.28
N LEU A 27 -36.02 -0.84 -16.42
CA LEU A 27 -35.14 -1.49 -17.41
C LEU A 27 -34.14 -0.50 -18.02
N VAL A 28 -34.59 0.70 -18.37
CA VAL A 28 -33.71 1.78 -18.87
C VAL A 28 -32.72 2.21 -17.79
N ALA A 29 -33.14 2.32 -16.53
CA ALA A 29 -32.25 2.64 -15.42
C ALA A 29 -31.18 1.57 -15.23
N VAL A 30 -31.52 0.28 -15.30
CA VAL A 30 -30.54 -0.83 -15.22
C VAL A 30 -29.55 -0.79 -16.38
N LEU A 31 -29.99 -0.48 -17.60
CA LEU A 31 -29.12 -0.33 -18.77
C LEU A 31 -28.18 0.88 -18.65
N VAL A 32 -28.69 2.01 -18.16
CA VAL A 32 -27.88 3.21 -17.90
C VAL A 32 -26.86 2.93 -16.79
N LEU A 33 -27.24 2.25 -15.72
CA LEU A 33 -26.31 1.84 -14.67
C LEU A 33 -25.25 0.88 -15.23
N GLY A 34 -25.63 -0.13 -16.02
CA GLY A 34 -24.67 -1.02 -16.67
C GLY A 34 -23.67 -0.28 -17.58
N PHE A 35 -24.09 0.79 -18.24
CA PHE A 35 -23.22 1.65 -19.05
C PHE A 35 -22.31 2.55 -18.19
N LEU A 36 -22.83 3.12 -17.09
CA LEU A 36 -22.07 3.97 -16.17
C LEU A 36 -21.05 3.15 -15.37
N TYR A 37 -21.36 1.91 -15.02
CA TYR A 37 -20.46 1.00 -14.29
C TYR A 37 -19.65 0.07 -15.20
N LYS A 38 -19.64 0.31 -16.53
CA LYS A 38 -18.89 -0.54 -17.48
C LYS A 38 -17.41 -0.70 -17.13
N GLU A 39 -16.80 0.34 -16.55
CA GLU A 39 -15.39 0.39 -16.15
C GLU A 39 -15.08 -0.50 -14.92
N TRP A 40 -16.10 -0.85 -14.13
CA TRP A 40 -15.94 -1.78 -13.01
C TRP A 40 -15.88 -3.25 -13.47
N PHE A 41 -16.46 -3.57 -14.63
CA PHE A 41 -16.57 -4.94 -15.11
C PHE A 41 -15.63 -5.24 -16.29
N VAL A 42 -15.31 -4.24 -17.11
CA VAL A 42 -14.44 -4.38 -18.29
C VAL A 42 -13.29 -3.38 -18.20
N VAL A 43 -12.06 -3.88 -18.17
CA VAL A 43 -10.84 -3.06 -18.04
C VAL A 43 -10.24 -2.69 -19.39
N ALA A 44 -10.42 -3.51 -20.41
CA ALA A 44 -9.95 -3.25 -21.78
C ALA A 44 -10.72 -4.07 -22.81
N VAL A 45 -10.63 -3.72 -24.10
CA VAL A 45 -11.17 -4.51 -25.21
C VAL A 45 -10.10 -4.62 -26.30
N VAL A 46 -9.79 -5.84 -26.74
CA VAL A 46 -8.81 -6.12 -27.80
C VAL A 46 -9.50 -6.88 -28.91
N ASN A 47 -9.57 -6.33 -30.13
CA ASN A 47 -10.22 -6.95 -31.29
C ASN A 47 -11.64 -7.48 -30.96
N ASN A 48 -12.48 -6.63 -30.37
CA ASN A 48 -13.84 -6.96 -29.92
C ASN A 48 -13.93 -8.03 -28.81
N LYS A 49 -12.82 -8.42 -28.18
CA LYS A 49 -12.79 -9.31 -27.00
C LYS A 49 -12.55 -8.49 -25.73
N PRO A 50 -13.51 -8.41 -24.80
CA PRO A 50 -13.31 -7.68 -23.54
C PRO A 50 -12.39 -8.46 -22.59
N ILE A 51 -11.47 -7.75 -21.96
CA ILE A 51 -10.75 -8.18 -20.77
C ILE A 51 -11.59 -7.73 -19.58
N THR A 52 -12.12 -8.69 -18.82
CA THR A 52 -12.95 -8.40 -17.65
C THR A 52 -12.09 -8.15 -16.43
N ARG A 53 -12.61 -7.36 -15.50
CA ARG A 53 -11.95 -7.08 -14.23
C ARG A 53 -11.66 -8.37 -13.45
N LEU A 54 -12.64 -9.27 -13.38
CA LEU A 54 -12.49 -10.57 -12.73
C LEU A 54 -11.36 -11.43 -13.35
N ALA A 55 -11.21 -11.41 -14.68
CA ALA A 55 -10.14 -12.16 -15.33
C ALA A 55 -8.76 -11.59 -14.96
N LEU A 56 -8.62 -10.26 -15.00
CA LEU A 56 -7.39 -9.57 -14.60
C LEU A 56 -7.06 -9.83 -13.12
N ASP A 57 -8.02 -9.63 -12.21
CA ASP A 57 -7.80 -9.81 -10.77
C ASP A 57 -7.41 -11.27 -10.47
N ARG A 58 -8.05 -12.26 -11.11
CA ARG A 58 -7.67 -13.67 -10.96
C ARG A 58 -6.24 -13.95 -11.44
N ASP A 59 -5.80 -13.30 -12.51
CA ASP A 59 -4.44 -13.48 -13.02
C ASP A 59 -3.41 -12.77 -12.12
N LEU A 60 -3.75 -11.62 -11.55
CA LEU A 60 -2.95 -10.94 -10.51
C LEU A 60 -2.87 -11.77 -9.22
N GLU A 61 -3.99 -12.36 -8.79
CA GLU A 61 -4.05 -13.25 -7.63
C GLU A 61 -3.09 -14.43 -7.78
N LYS A 62 -3.05 -15.04 -8.97
CA LYS A 62 -2.10 -16.11 -9.31
C LYS A 62 -0.64 -15.65 -9.32
N GLN A 63 -0.37 -14.45 -9.83
CA GLN A 63 1.00 -13.95 -9.97
C GLN A 63 1.59 -13.44 -8.66
N GLY A 64 0.79 -12.81 -7.79
CA GLY A 64 1.29 -12.18 -6.57
C GLY A 64 0.27 -12.02 -5.44
N GLY A 65 -0.98 -12.42 -5.61
CA GLY A 65 -2.04 -12.22 -4.61
C GLY A 65 -1.72 -12.83 -3.25
N LYS A 66 -1.13 -14.03 -3.21
CA LYS A 66 -0.72 -14.68 -1.96
C LYS A 66 0.34 -13.87 -1.20
N GLN A 67 1.37 -13.40 -1.89
CA GLN A 67 2.42 -12.60 -1.28
C GLN A 67 1.87 -11.26 -0.77
N VAL A 68 1.01 -10.60 -1.55
CA VAL A 68 0.35 -9.37 -1.13
C VAL A 68 -0.52 -9.62 0.10
N LEU A 69 -1.36 -10.66 0.10
CA LEU A 69 -2.20 -11.00 1.24
C LEU A 69 -1.36 -11.27 2.51
N GLU A 70 -0.30 -12.07 2.40
CA GLU A 70 0.59 -12.37 3.53
C GLU A 70 1.33 -11.14 4.06
N SER A 71 1.71 -10.21 3.18
CA SER A 71 2.28 -8.92 3.58
C SER A 71 1.25 -8.08 4.37
N ARG A 72 0.00 -8.01 3.89
CA ARG A 72 -1.08 -7.27 4.57
C ARG A 72 -1.46 -7.88 5.91
N ILE A 73 -1.48 -9.21 6.01
CA ILE A 73 -1.67 -9.90 7.30
C ILE A 73 -0.55 -9.49 8.26
N SER A 74 0.71 -9.54 7.80
CA SER A 74 1.86 -9.18 8.64
C SER A 74 1.78 -7.71 9.10
N GLU A 75 1.44 -6.78 8.21
CA GLU A 75 1.20 -5.36 8.53
C GLU A 75 0.13 -5.20 9.63
N MET A 76 -1.02 -5.87 9.48
CA MET A 76 -2.09 -5.81 10.47
C MET A 76 -1.64 -6.34 11.83
N LEU A 77 -0.91 -7.46 11.86
CA LEU A 77 -0.42 -8.05 13.11
C LEU A 77 0.54 -7.13 13.85
N VAL A 78 1.46 -6.47 13.15
CA VAL A 78 2.39 -5.51 13.75
C VAL A 78 1.63 -4.32 14.36
N LEU A 79 0.69 -3.75 13.60
CA LEU A 79 -0.09 -2.59 14.07
C LEU A 79 -0.99 -2.96 15.25
N ASP A 80 -1.54 -4.16 15.27
CA ASP A 80 -2.37 -4.64 16.38
C ASP A 80 -1.53 -4.94 17.63
N GLU A 81 -0.34 -5.51 17.48
CA GLU A 81 0.58 -5.69 18.61
C GLU A 81 1.10 -4.34 19.14
N ALA A 82 1.40 -3.37 18.26
CA ALA A 82 1.76 -2.01 18.66
C ALA A 82 0.67 -1.38 19.55
N LYS A 83 -0.59 -1.47 19.11
CA LYS A 83 -1.75 -0.99 19.90
C LYS A 83 -1.88 -1.73 21.23
N LYS A 84 -1.74 -3.05 21.24
CA LYS A 84 -1.84 -3.89 22.44
C LYS A 84 -0.77 -3.53 23.47
N GLN A 85 0.45 -3.25 23.03
CA GLN A 85 1.55 -2.78 23.87
C GLN A 85 1.53 -1.27 24.13
N LYS A 86 0.52 -0.55 23.64
CA LYS A 86 0.37 0.92 23.75
C LYS A 86 1.55 1.70 23.18
N ILE A 87 2.23 1.11 22.20
CA ILE A 87 3.28 1.77 21.44
C ILE A 87 2.58 2.63 20.39
N ASN A 88 2.79 3.95 20.50
CA ASN A 88 2.31 4.91 19.52
C ASN A 88 3.52 5.55 18.85
N VAL A 89 3.52 5.55 17.52
CA VAL A 89 4.48 6.32 16.73
C VAL A 89 3.76 7.60 16.31
N GLY A 90 4.25 8.74 16.81
CA GLY A 90 3.65 10.03 16.49
C GLY A 90 3.94 10.45 15.06
N GLN A 91 3.04 11.23 14.46
CA GLN A 91 3.29 11.86 13.16
C GLN A 91 4.63 12.63 13.10
N PRO A 92 5.07 13.36 14.16
CA PRO A 92 6.37 14.03 14.13
C PRO A 92 7.56 13.08 13.95
N GLU A 93 7.49 11.85 14.45
CA GLU A 93 8.56 10.86 14.28
C GLU A 93 8.62 10.36 12.83
N VAL A 94 7.45 10.12 12.24
CA VAL A 94 7.32 9.74 10.82
C VAL A 94 7.83 10.86 9.92
N ASP A 95 7.43 12.10 10.19
CA ASP A 95 7.85 13.29 9.43
C ASP A 95 9.36 13.51 9.52
N ALA A 96 9.96 13.30 10.70
CA ALA A 96 11.41 13.37 10.87
C ALA A 96 12.14 12.33 10.01
N LYS A 97 11.62 11.10 9.93
CA LYS A 97 12.20 10.04 9.09
C LYS A 97 12.04 10.34 7.60
N ILE A 98 10.90 10.86 7.18
CA ILE A 98 10.66 11.30 5.80
C ILE A 98 11.63 12.42 5.43
N ALA A 99 11.82 13.41 6.31
CA ALA A 99 12.76 14.51 6.09
C ALA A 99 14.21 14.01 5.96
N GLN A 100 14.59 12.99 6.73
CA GLN A 100 15.89 12.33 6.60
C GLN A 100 16.04 11.69 5.21
N ILE A 101 15.04 10.92 4.76
CA ILE A 101 15.02 10.28 3.44
C ILE A 101 15.07 11.33 2.32
N GLU A 102 14.27 12.39 2.44
CA GLU A 102 14.19 13.47 1.47
C GLU A 102 15.54 14.21 1.34
N THR A 103 16.24 14.41 2.46
CA THR A 103 17.59 14.97 2.48
C THR A 103 18.58 14.07 1.74
N GLN A 104 18.55 12.75 1.99
CA GLN A 104 19.43 11.77 1.33
C GLN A 104 19.15 11.67 -0.18
N VAL A 105 17.89 11.73 -0.58
CA VAL A 105 17.46 11.69 -1.99
C VAL A 105 17.87 12.98 -2.71
N THR A 106 17.67 14.14 -2.07
CA THR A 106 18.06 15.43 -2.63
C THR A 106 19.58 15.55 -2.77
N ALA A 107 20.35 15.00 -1.84
CA ALA A 107 21.81 14.93 -1.92
C ALA A 107 22.30 14.13 -3.16
N GLN A 108 21.47 13.22 -3.67
CA GLN A 108 21.73 12.45 -4.89
C GLN A 108 21.20 13.14 -6.16
N GLY A 109 20.66 14.37 -6.04
CA GLY A 109 20.14 15.15 -7.16
C GLY A 109 18.75 14.70 -7.64
N GLN A 110 18.02 13.93 -6.83
CA GLN A 110 16.68 13.43 -7.15
C GLN A 110 15.62 14.07 -6.24
N LYS A 111 14.34 13.93 -6.61
CA LYS A 111 13.21 14.31 -5.75
C LYS A 111 12.50 13.06 -5.26
N LEU A 112 12.13 13.05 -3.99
CA LEU A 112 11.45 11.91 -3.37
C LEU A 112 10.13 11.58 -4.08
N ASP A 113 9.34 12.60 -4.42
CA ASP A 113 8.06 12.40 -5.11
C ASP A 113 8.22 11.75 -6.49
N ASP A 114 9.26 12.11 -7.24
CA ASP A 114 9.54 11.51 -8.55
C ASP A 114 9.94 10.04 -8.39
N LEU A 115 10.76 9.71 -7.38
CA LEU A 115 11.15 8.33 -7.08
C LEU A 115 9.96 7.46 -6.65
N LEU A 116 9.05 8.00 -5.84
CA LEU A 116 7.82 7.31 -5.44
C LEU A 116 6.93 7.07 -6.65
N ALA A 117 6.74 8.07 -7.51
CA ALA A 117 5.92 7.96 -8.71
C ALA A 117 6.47 6.90 -9.70
N LEU A 118 7.79 6.82 -9.87
CA LEU A 118 8.44 5.79 -10.69
C LEU A 118 8.17 4.36 -10.18
N GLN A 119 7.98 4.21 -8.86
CA GLN A 119 7.64 2.94 -8.22
C GLN A 119 6.12 2.70 -8.13
N GLY A 120 5.31 3.62 -8.64
CA GLY A 120 3.85 3.57 -8.51
C GLY A 120 3.37 3.76 -7.06
N GLN A 121 4.17 4.40 -6.21
CA GLN A 121 3.88 4.66 -4.81
C GLN A 121 3.48 6.12 -4.58
N THR A 122 2.71 6.35 -3.52
CA THR A 122 2.34 7.68 -3.04
C THR A 122 3.10 8.04 -1.77
N ARG A 123 3.15 9.35 -1.41
CA ARG A 123 3.63 9.80 -0.09
C ARG A 123 2.91 9.08 1.06
N LYS A 124 1.62 8.78 0.90
CA LYS A 124 0.85 8.04 1.91
C LYS A 124 1.38 6.61 2.10
N ASP A 125 1.77 5.95 1.01
CA ASP A 125 2.33 4.60 1.09
C ASP A 125 3.68 4.62 1.82
N LEU A 126 4.53 5.61 1.53
CA LEU A 126 5.78 5.82 2.26
C LEU A 126 5.53 6.10 3.75
N ASN A 127 4.56 6.96 4.09
CA ASN A 127 4.20 7.26 5.47
C ASN A 127 3.78 5.98 6.22
N ASN A 128 2.95 5.14 5.61
CA ASN A 128 2.51 3.89 6.21
C ASN A 128 3.68 2.91 6.39
N GLN A 129 4.59 2.83 5.43
CA GLN A 129 5.79 1.98 5.53
C GLN A 129 6.70 2.42 6.67
N ILE A 130 6.95 3.73 6.80
CA ILE A 130 7.76 4.29 7.89
C ILE A 130 7.07 4.08 9.23
N LEU A 131 5.76 4.28 9.31
CA LEU A 131 4.98 4.01 10.50
C LEU A 131 5.13 2.55 10.95
N LEU A 132 5.00 1.61 10.00
CA LEU A 132 5.16 0.18 10.26
C LEU A 132 6.58 -0.15 10.73
N GLN A 133 7.59 0.41 10.06
CA GLN A 133 8.99 0.24 10.43
C GLN A 133 9.24 0.73 11.86
N LEU A 134 8.89 1.98 12.18
CA LEU A 134 9.09 2.55 13.52
C LEU A 134 8.31 1.78 14.60
N SER A 135 7.13 1.26 14.26
CA SER A 135 6.35 0.42 15.17
C SER A 135 7.08 -0.89 15.48
N ALA A 136 7.62 -1.56 14.45
CA ALA A 136 8.40 -2.78 14.63
C ALA A 136 9.69 -2.53 15.41
N GLU A 137 10.41 -1.43 15.12
CA GLU A 137 11.61 -1.01 15.85
C GLU A 137 11.32 -0.83 17.34
N LYS A 138 10.24 -0.12 17.70
CA LYS A 138 9.84 0.07 19.09
C LYS A 138 9.37 -1.21 19.77
N LEU A 139 8.61 -2.06 19.07
CA LEU A 139 8.13 -3.35 19.60
C LEU A 139 9.26 -4.34 19.89
N LEU A 140 10.36 -4.24 19.15
CA LEU A 140 11.50 -5.14 19.26
C LEU A 140 12.68 -4.52 20.00
N ALA A 141 12.59 -3.27 20.45
CA ALA A 141 13.68 -2.54 21.10
C ALA A 141 14.33 -3.34 22.25
N ASP A 142 13.52 -3.99 23.09
CA ASP A 142 14.02 -4.82 24.21
C ASP A 142 14.80 -6.05 23.74
N LYS A 143 14.49 -6.57 22.55
CA LYS A 143 15.14 -7.75 21.96
C LYS A 143 16.33 -7.40 21.07
N THR A 144 16.42 -6.15 20.60
CA THR A 144 17.43 -5.71 19.63
C THR A 144 18.40 -4.69 20.20
N GLN A 145 18.44 -4.50 21.51
CA GLN A 145 19.41 -3.61 22.15
C GLN A 145 20.85 -4.02 21.81
N VAL A 146 21.65 -3.05 21.40
CA VAL A 146 23.07 -3.22 21.08
C VAL A 146 23.90 -2.78 22.28
N SER A 147 24.82 -3.64 22.70
CA SER A 147 25.75 -3.37 23.80
C SER A 147 27.00 -2.61 23.32
N ASP A 148 27.62 -1.86 24.23
CA ASP A 148 28.89 -1.17 23.94
C ASP A 148 30.01 -2.14 23.50
N GLN A 149 29.98 -3.36 24.02
CA GLN A 149 30.94 -4.41 23.64
C GLN A 149 30.76 -4.81 22.17
N GLU A 150 29.53 -5.02 21.71
CA GLU A 150 29.25 -5.35 20.31
C GLU A 150 29.70 -4.23 19.36
N VAL A 151 29.54 -2.97 19.77
CA VAL A 151 30.01 -1.82 19.00
C VAL A 151 31.55 -1.78 18.93
N ALA A 152 32.23 -2.01 20.05
CA ALA A 152 33.69 -2.06 20.10
C ALA A 152 34.26 -3.23 19.26
N ASP A 153 33.64 -4.40 19.36
CA ASP A 153 34.05 -5.59 18.60
C ASP A 153 33.82 -5.40 17.10
N TYR A 154 32.70 -4.80 16.71
CA TYR A 154 32.42 -4.48 15.31
C TYR A 154 33.43 -3.46 14.76
N PHE A 155 33.73 -2.38 15.50
CA PHE A 155 34.72 -1.39 15.09
C PHE A 155 36.11 -2.01 14.92
N LYS A 156 36.52 -2.88 15.86
CA LYS A 156 37.82 -3.56 15.80
C LYS A 156 37.91 -4.49 14.59
N THR A 157 36.86 -5.26 14.33
CA THR A 157 36.80 -6.20 13.21
C THR A 157 36.84 -5.48 11.86
N ASN A 158 36.22 -4.30 11.77
CA ASN A 158 36.14 -3.50 10.56
C ASN A 158 37.22 -2.41 10.46
N GLN A 159 38.24 -2.44 11.32
CA GLN A 159 39.24 -1.37 11.42
C GLN A 159 39.98 -1.09 10.10
N ALA A 160 40.19 -2.12 9.28
CA ALA A 160 40.82 -2.00 7.96
C ALA A 160 40.00 -1.19 6.94
N SER A 161 38.68 -1.08 7.14
CA SER A 161 37.76 -0.32 6.29
C SER A 161 37.70 1.16 6.64
N TYR A 162 38.34 1.58 7.75
CA TYR A 162 38.32 2.96 8.20
C TYR A 162 39.60 3.71 7.81
N ALA A 163 39.46 5.03 7.66
CA ALA A 163 40.62 5.89 7.45
C ALA A 163 41.55 5.85 8.67
N LYS A 164 42.84 6.01 8.42
CA LYS A 164 43.84 6.01 9.49
C LYS A 164 43.54 7.13 10.49
N GLY A 165 43.38 6.78 11.77
CA GLY A 165 43.09 7.73 12.85
C GLY A 165 41.62 7.91 13.19
N THR A 166 40.69 7.23 12.50
CA THR A 166 39.28 7.18 12.93
C THR A 166 39.16 6.61 14.34
N LYS A 167 38.38 7.26 15.21
CA LYS A 167 38.13 6.79 16.59
C LYS A 167 36.78 6.08 16.68
N LEU A 168 36.67 5.18 17.65
CA LEU A 168 35.42 4.49 17.96
C LEU A 168 34.28 5.48 18.20
N GLU A 169 34.53 6.54 18.97
CA GLU A 169 33.50 7.53 19.31
C GLU A 169 32.90 8.24 18.09
N ASP A 170 33.72 8.48 17.06
CA ASP A 170 33.27 9.10 15.81
C ASP A 170 32.34 8.18 15.01
N LYS A 171 32.40 6.87 15.27
CA LYS A 171 31.66 5.82 14.55
C LYS A 171 30.63 5.09 15.39
N LYS A 172 30.61 5.33 16.70
CA LYS A 172 29.78 4.61 17.66
C LYS A 172 28.30 4.64 17.26
N ALA A 173 27.77 5.82 16.93
CA ALA A 173 26.37 5.98 16.53
C ALA A 173 26.03 5.21 15.24
N GLU A 174 26.85 5.37 14.19
CA GLU A 174 26.66 4.67 12.90
C GLU A 174 26.71 3.15 13.06
N ILE A 175 27.66 2.63 13.85
CA ILE A 175 27.79 1.20 14.13
C ILE A 175 26.60 0.71 14.96
N THR A 176 26.16 1.49 15.95
CA THR A 176 25.01 1.14 16.79
C THR A 176 23.76 1.03 15.94
N ASP A 177 23.51 2.00 15.06
CA ASP A 177 22.39 1.98 14.13
C ASP A 177 22.47 0.77 13.20
N GLN A 178 23.65 0.50 12.62
CA GLN A 178 23.85 -0.64 11.73
C GLN A 178 23.58 -1.98 12.43
N LEU A 179 24.13 -2.19 13.62
CA LEU A 179 23.92 -3.41 14.41
C LEU A 179 22.47 -3.55 14.86
N THR A 180 21.81 -2.43 15.20
CA THR A 180 20.39 -2.43 15.56
C THR A 180 19.54 -2.88 14.37
N GLN A 181 19.80 -2.32 13.19
CA GLN A 181 19.10 -2.70 11.95
C GLN A 181 19.36 -4.17 11.57
N GLN A 182 20.59 -4.65 11.79
CA GLN A 182 20.92 -6.06 11.60
C GLN A 182 20.10 -6.96 12.53
N LYS A 183 20.12 -6.69 13.84
CA LYS A 183 19.35 -7.45 14.84
C LYS A 183 17.85 -7.42 14.56
N LEU A 184 17.31 -6.28 14.14
CA LEU A 184 15.91 -6.15 13.72
C LEU A 184 15.59 -7.03 12.51
N SER A 185 16.41 -6.97 11.47
CA SER A 185 16.25 -7.79 10.27
C SER A 185 16.23 -9.29 10.59
N GLU A 186 17.05 -9.71 11.56
CA GLU A 186 17.11 -11.10 12.03
C GLU A 186 15.92 -11.48 12.94
N ALA A 187 15.47 -10.55 13.80
CA ALA A 187 14.40 -10.79 14.77
C ALA A 187 12.99 -10.74 14.16
N ILE A 188 12.75 -9.87 13.18
CA ILE A 188 11.43 -9.62 12.58
C ILE A 188 10.80 -10.90 12.02
N PRO A 189 11.48 -11.75 11.22
CA PRO A 189 10.85 -12.94 10.65
C PRO A 189 10.33 -13.91 11.72
N ALA A 190 11.13 -14.18 12.76
CA ALA A 190 10.75 -15.08 13.85
C ALA A 190 9.61 -14.48 14.68
N TRP A 191 9.68 -13.18 14.97
CA TRP A 191 8.63 -12.48 15.70
C TRP A 191 7.30 -12.41 14.94
N LEU A 192 7.33 -12.14 13.64
CA LEU A 192 6.12 -12.17 12.79
C LEU A 192 5.52 -13.57 12.70
N ALA A 193 6.36 -14.60 12.63
CA ALA A 193 5.87 -15.98 12.67
C ALA A 193 5.14 -16.26 14.00
N ASP A 194 5.73 -15.86 15.13
CA ASP A 194 5.10 -15.98 16.45
C ASP A 194 3.75 -15.25 16.51
N LEU A 195 3.69 -13.98 16.08
CA LEU A 195 2.43 -13.24 16.00
C LEU A 195 1.37 -13.94 15.13
N LYS A 196 1.78 -14.50 13.98
CA LYS A 196 0.86 -15.25 13.11
C LYS A 196 0.29 -16.48 13.81
N THR A 197 1.09 -17.21 14.60
CA THR A 197 0.59 -18.39 15.34
C THR A 197 -0.38 -18.02 16.46
N GLN A 198 -0.20 -16.85 17.07
CA GLN A 198 -1.06 -16.38 18.16
C GLN A 198 -2.35 -15.72 17.64
N ALA A 199 -2.37 -15.30 16.37
CA ALA A 199 -3.50 -14.62 15.77
C ALA A 199 -4.57 -15.58 15.25
N LYS A 200 -5.83 -15.13 15.28
CA LYS A 200 -6.96 -15.83 14.65
C LYS A 200 -7.14 -15.33 13.22
N ILE A 201 -6.58 -16.06 12.26
CA ILE A 201 -6.61 -15.69 10.84
C ILE A 201 -7.59 -16.60 10.10
N TYR A 202 -8.59 -16.00 9.45
CA TYR A 202 -9.55 -16.71 8.60
C TYR A 202 -9.26 -16.41 7.12
N TYR A 203 -8.95 -17.46 6.37
CA TYR A 203 -8.70 -17.36 4.93
C TYR A 203 -9.98 -17.69 4.17
N PHE A 204 -10.53 -16.70 3.46
CA PHE A 204 -11.72 -16.88 2.60
C PHE A 204 -11.37 -17.10 1.13
N LEU A 205 -10.15 -16.75 0.73
CA LEU A 205 -9.61 -17.00 -0.60
C LEU A 205 -8.74 -18.25 -0.55
N LYS A 206 -8.99 -19.20 -1.45
CA LYS A 206 -8.07 -20.31 -1.69
C LYS A 206 -7.02 -19.85 -2.69
N LEU A 207 -5.85 -19.47 -2.18
CA LEU A 207 -4.68 -19.07 -2.96
C LEU A 207 -3.66 -20.20 -3.07
#